data_AF-A0A965YPT8-F1
#
_entry.id   AF-A0A965YPT8-F1
#
_cell.length_a   1.000
_cell.length_b   1.000
_cell.length_c   1.000
_cell.angle_alpha   90.00
_cell.angle_beta   90.00
_cell.angle_gamma   90.00
#
_symmetry.space_group_name_H-M   'P 1'
#
loop_
_entity.id
_entity.type
_entity.pdbx_description
1 polymer ?
#
loop_
_entity_poly.entity_id
_entity_poly.type
_entity_poly.pdbx_seq_one_letter_code
_entity_poly.pdbx_strand_id
1 'polypeptide(L)'
;MEDLQSRNERMFLVTALFLNTDKTKQELENAVFQTAGIAQKYNCVLRRLDYLQEEGLMSSLPLGINHVPIKRALTTTSTAIFVPFTTQELFMAGESLYYGLNAISNNMIMVDRKKLKNPNGLILGTPGCFTGDTLLLLSDGTTISFDELVERKTDVMVNSYDLRNQQLVAARGYDACIVKKAKSLVEVELETGDKVRCTSNHWFLTRSAGYTEAANLRVGMKLIPDHEVKAVRMIELETEVPVYDISVEDFQNFQLACGIVVHNSGKSFAAKREITNAYFVTQDDIIIGDPEGEYYPLVHALGGQVIHISPTSKDFINPMDINMDYSDDDNPLGVKSDFILSLCELIMGSRNGIEAEEKSVIDRCLPIVYQKYFENPVPENMPILGDLYECLRAQKETQAQRIATALEIYVNGSLRVFNHQTNVALNNRIVCFDIKELGKQLKKLGMLIVQDQVWNRVTINRSSHKSTRYYIDEFHRARRSVA
;
A
#
# COMPACT_ATOMS: atom_id res chain seq x y z
N MET A 1 0.09 -45.66 16.30
CA MET A 1 0.30 -46.62 15.19
C MET A 1 -0.63 -46.37 14.01
N GLU A 2 -1.81 -45.77 14.21
CA GLU A 2 -2.72 -45.39 13.11
C GLU A 2 -2.18 -44.32 12.15
N ASP A 3 -1.38 -43.35 12.63
CA ASP A 3 -0.80 -42.31 11.75
C ASP A 3 0.24 -42.84 10.74
N LEU A 4 0.99 -43.89 11.13
CA LEU A 4 1.98 -44.55 10.27
C LEU A 4 1.35 -45.30 9.09
N GLN A 5 0.10 -45.77 9.24
CA GLN A 5 -0.62 -46.50 8.20
C GLN A 5 -1.52 -45.60 7.34
N SER A 6 -2.01 -44.47 7.88
CA SER A 6 -2.97 -43.60 7.19
C SER A 6 -2.38 -42.36 6.51
N ARG A 7 -1.20 -41.88 6.93
CA ARG A 7 -0.63 -40.59 6.46
C ARG A 7 0.70 -40.68 5.71
N ASN A 8 1.11 -41.87 5.27
CA ASN A 8 2.35 -42.09 4.51
C ASN A 8 3.63 -41.61 5.25
N GLU A 9 3.64 -41.67 6.59
CA GLU A 9 4.79 -41.29 7.41
C GLU A 9 5.85 -42.40 7.46
N ARG A 10 7.13 -42.02 7.47
CA ARG A 10 8.27 -42.90 7.76
C ARG A 10 8.87 -42.61 9.14
N MET A 11 9.47 -43.63 9.75
CA MET A 11 10.24 -43.52 10.98
C MET A 11 11.71 -43.22 10.68
N PHE A 12 12.25 -42.20 11.35
CA PHE A 12 13.65 -41.82 11.28
C PHE A 12 14.33 -42.01 12.64
N LEU A 13 15.59 -42.44 12.63
CA LEU A 13 16.43 -42.43 13.82
C LEU A 13 17.18 -41.11 13.89
N VAL A 14 16.89 -40.31 14.91
CA VAL A 14 17.39 -38.95 15.06
C VAL A 14 18.21 -38.83 16.34
N THR A 15 19.31 -38.11 16.27
CA THR A 15 20.13 -37.67 17.42
C THR A 15 20.11 -36.16 17.45
N ALA A 16 19.73 -35.57 18.58
CA ALA A 16 19.78 -34.12 18.80
C ALA A 16 20.92 -33.81 19.78
N LEU A 17 21.84 -32.93 19.38
CA LEU A 17 22.98 -32.52 20.17
C LEU A 17 22.90 -31.01 20.45
N PHE A 18 23.17 -30.64 21.70
CA PHE A 18 23.27 -29.26 22.13
C PHE A 18 24.71 -29.02 22.56
N LEU A 19 25.45 -28.22 21.79
CA LEU A 19 26.81 -27.82 22.10
C LEU A 19 26.76 -26.43 22.76
N ASN A 20 27.11 -26.35 24.04
CA ASN A 20 27.29 -25.08 24.74
C ASN A 20 28.78 -24.71 24.75
N THR A 21 29.09 -23.45 24.46
CA THR A 21 30.47 -22.93 24.44
C THR A 21 30.49 -21.55 25.08
N ASP A 22 31.42 -21.33 26.02
CA ASP A 22 31.62 -20.04 26.69
C ASP A 22 33.09 -19.81 26.99
N LYS A 23 33.46 -18.56 27.30
CA LYS A 23 34.85 -18.13 27.51
C LYS A 23 35.39 -18.57 28.87
N THR A 24 34.51 -18.76 29.85
CA THR A 24 34.87 -19.20 31.20
C THR A 24 34.04 -20.40 31.63
N LYS A 25 34.58 -21.21 32.56
CA LYS A 25 33.88 -22.37 33.12
C LYS A 25 32.55 -21.99 33.79
N GLN A 26 32.53 -20.86 34.50
CA GLN A 26 31.36 -20.38 35.22
C GLN A 26 30.23 -19.97 34.27
N GLU A 27 30.56 -19.27 33.18
CA GLU A 27 29.58 -18.93 32.13
C GLU A 27 29.04 -20.18 31.44
N LEU A 28 29.91 -21.17 31.17
CA LEU A 28 29.50 -22.44 30.57
C LEU A 28 28.50 -23.20 31.45
N GLU A 29 28.76 -23.27 32.75
CA GLU A 29 27.86 -23.93 33.71
C GLU A 29 26.49 -23.24 33.75
N ASN A 30 26.45 -21.90 33.67
CA ASN A 30 25.21 -21.14 33.57
C ASN A 30 24.46 -21.43 32.27
N ALA A 31 25.15 -21.45 31.13
CA ALA A 31 24.54 -21.73 29.83
C ALA A 31 23.96 -23.15 29.77
N VAL A 32 24.68 -24.15 30.31
CA VAL A 32 24.19 -25.53 30.44
C VAL A 32 22.93 -25.58 31.32
N PHE A 33 22.93 -24.88 32.45
CA PHE A 33 21.76 -24.84 33.35
C PHE A 33 20.53 -24.19 32.69
N GLN A 34 20.72 -23.07 31.98
CA GLN A 34 19.64 -22.39 31.24
C GLN A 34 19.07 -23.29 30.13
N THR A 35 19.95 -23.94 29.35
CA THR A 35 19.55 -24.84 28.26
C THR A 35 18.74 -26.02 28.80
N ALA A 36 19.18 -26.62 29.90
CA ALA A 36 18.44 -27.68 30.59
C ALA A 36 17.08 -27.20 31.13
N GLY A 37 17.02 -26.00 31.72
CA GLY A 37 15.79 -25.41 32.21
C GLY A 37 14.74 -25.16 31.12
N ILE A 38 15.16 -24.74 29.93
CA ILE A 38 14.27 -24.58 28.76
C ILE A 38 13.72 -25.94 28.33
N ALA A 39 14.59 -26.94 28.16
CA ALA A 39 14.16 -28.28 27.76
C ALA A 39 13.17 -28.91 28.76
N GLN A 40 13.39 -28.69 30.06
CA GLN A 40 12.53 -29.22 31.12
C GLN A 40 11.11 -28.65 31.10
N LYS A 41 10.91 -27.39 30.67
CA LYS A 41 9.57 -26.81 30.46
C LYS A 41 8.71 -27.61 29.48
N TYR A 42 9.36 -28.35 28.57
CA TYR A 42 8.71 -29.18 27.56
C TYR A 42 8.83 -30.69 27.86
N ASN A 43 9.03 -31.06 29.13
CA ASN A 43 9.19 -32.45 29.57
C ASN A 43 10.34 -33.20 28.87
N CYS A 44 11.34 -32.47 28.37
CA CYS A 44 12.53 -33.03 27.76
C CYS A 44 13.69 -33.01 28.75
N VAL A 45 14.37 -34.14 28.90
CA VAL A 45 15.54 -34.28 29.79
C VAL A 45 16.80 -34.33 28.91
N LEU A 46 17.64 -33.31 29.02
CA LEU A 46 18.96 -33.32 28.41
C LEU A 46 19.89 -34.21 29.25
N ARG A 47 20.68 -35.05 28.57
CA ARG A 47 21.71 -35.87 29.19
C ARG A 47 23.07 -35.36 28.74
N ARG A 48 23.98 -35.19 29.70
CA ARG A 48 25.38 -34.91 29.40
C ARG A 48 26.01 -36.17 28.80
N LEU A 49 26.83 -36.00 27.77
CA LEU A 49 27.57 -37.08 27.12
C LEU A 49 28.85 -37.40 27.91
N ASP A 50 28.68 -37.93 29.12
CA ASP A 50 29.81 -38.37 29.94
C ASP A 50 30.50 -39.57 29.28
N TYR A 51 31.83 -39.51 29.16
CA TYR A 51 32.68 -40.49 28.45
C TYR A 51 32.43 -40.60 26.94
N LEU A 52 31.68 -39.66 26.36
CA LEU A 52 31.44 -39.55 24.91
C LEU A 52 31.69 -38.11 24.43
N GLN A 53 32.64 -37.41 25.07
CA GLN A 53 32.87 -35.99 24.82
C GLN A 53 33.45 -35.75 23.42
N GLU A 54 34.38 -36.60 22.99
CA GLU A 54 34.99 -36.51 21.66
C GLU A 54 33.96 -36.83 20.58
N GLU A 55 33.20 -37.92 20.75
CA GLU A 55 32.14 -38.31 19.84
C GLU A 55 31.04 -37.26 19.76
N GLY A 56 30.67 -36.67 20.90
CA GLY A 56 29.72 -35.57 20.99
C GLY A 56 30.19 -34.33 20.24
N LEU A 57 31.46 -33.93 20.43
CA LEU A 57 32.05 -32.80 19.72
C LEU A 57 32.12 -33.06 18.22
N MET A 58 32.68 -34.20 17.80
CA MET A 58 32.83 -34.56 16.39
C MET A 58 31.48 -34.62 15.67
N SER A 59 30.43 -35.10 16.36
CA SER A 59 29.06 -35.16 15.81
C SER A 59 28.35 -33.79 15.77
N SER A 60 28.85 -32.80 16.50
CA SER A 60 28.32 -31.42 16.47
C SER A 60 28.93 -30.57 15.37
N LEU A 61 30.05 -31.01 14.78
CA LEU A 61 30.69 -30.34 13.66
C LEU A 61 29.87 -30.53 12.37
N PRO A 62 29.91 -29.58 11.41
CA PRO A 62 29.18 -29.66 10.15
C PRO A 62 29.83 -30.63 9.15
N LEU A 63 30.31 -31.78 9.63
CA LEU A 63 30.98 -32.82 8.83
C LEU A 63 30.01 -33.90 8.33
N GLY A 64 28.75 -33.86 8.78
CA GLY A 64 27.71 -34.81 8.35
C GLY A 64 27.89 -36.23 8.89
N ILE A 65 28.73 -36.42 9.92
CA ILE A 65 29.00 -37.73 10.53
C ILE A 65 28.55 -37.70 11.99
N ASN A 66 27.70 -38.66 12.38
CA ASN A 66 27.24 -38.82 13.75
C ASN A 66 27.91 -40.05 14.40
N HIS A 67 28.78 -39.79 15.36
CA HIS A 67 29.49 -40.78 16.17
C HIS A 67 28.74 -41.15 17.47
N VAL A 68 27.68 -40.41 17.83
CA VAL A 68 26.94 -40.65 19.07
C VAL A 68 25.96 -41.83 18.88
N PRO A 69 26.01 -42.87 19.75
CA PRO A 69 25.17 -44.07 19.61
C PRO A 69 23.72 -43.86 20.02
N ILE A 70 23.41 -42.74 20.68
CA ILE A 70 22.08 -42.43 21.23
C ILE A 70 21.17 -41.94 20.10
N LYS A 71 20.10 -42.68 19.83
CA LYS A 71 19.11 -42.37 18.79
C LYS A 71 17.70 -42.44 19.35
N ARG A 72 16.81 -41.57 18.89
CA ARG A 72 15.36 -41.67 19.11
C ARG A 72 14.64 -41.85 17.79
N ALA A 73 13.61 -42.69 17.81
CA ALA A 73 12.77 -42.88 16.64
C ALA A 73 11.69 -41.79 16.60
N LEU A 74 11.67 -41.01 15.53
CA LEU A 74 10.72 -39.93 15.29
C LEU A 74 9.98 -40.14 13.97
N THR A 75 8.74 -39.68 13.88
CA THR A 75 8.01 -39.68 12.61
C THR A 75 8.55 -38.62 11.66
N THR A 76 8.20 -38.71 10.38
CA THR A 76 8.60 -37.74 9.34
C THR A 76 8.21 -36.32 9.73
N THR A 77 6.97 -36.12 10.19
CA THR A 77 6.44 -34.82 10.63
C THR A 77 7.23 -34.25 11.82
N SER A 78 7.54 -35.08 12.82
CA SER A 78 8.33 -34.66 13.98
C SER A 78 9.78 -34.33 13.61
N THR A 79 10.34 -35.09 12.66
CA THR A 79 11.72 -34.89 12.17
C THR A 79 11.86 -33.62 11.35
N ALA A 80 10.83 -33.26 10.57
CA ALA A 80 10.82 -32.05 9.73
C ALA A 80 10.92 -30.75 10.54
N ILE A 81 10.46 -30.73 11.80
CA ILE A 81 10.58 -29.56 12.69
C ILE A 81 12.06 -29.22 12.99
N PHE A 82 12.94 -30.22 12.98
CA PHE A 82 14.38 -30.03 13.21
C PHE A 82 15.12 -29.51 11.97
N VAL A 83 14.46 -29.46 10.80
CA VAL A 83 15.04 -28.88 9.60
C VAL A 83 14.75 -27.36 9.64
N PRO A 84 15.75 -26.50 9.81
CA PRO A 84 15.56 -25.06 10.02
C PRO A 84 15.06 -24.29 8.78
N PHE A 85 14.57 -24.98 7.75
CA PHE A 85 14.21 -24.43 6.45
C PHE A 85 12.73 -24.63 6.08
N THR A 86 11.86 -24.92 7.03
CA THR A 86 10.42 -25.02 6.73
C THR A 86 9.80 -23.66 6.37
N THR A 87 10.43 -22.55 6.77
CA THR A 87 10.08 -21.21 6.32
C THR A 87 11.04 -20.75 5.23
N GLN A 88 10.50 -20.47 4.04
CA GLN A 88 11.24 -19.79 3.00
C GLN A 88 11.44 -18.33 3.41
N GLU A 89 12.66 -17.96 3.79
CA GLU A 89 12.98 -16.58 4.15
C GLU A 89 13.28 -15.74 2.92
N LEU A 90 12.67 -14.56 2.88
CA LEU A 90 12.92 -13.53 1.87
C LEU A 90 13.88 -12.50 2.46
N PHE A 91 15.15 -12.85 2.49
CA PHE A 91 16.23 -12.00 3.01
C PHE A 91 17.36 -11.86 1.98
N MET A 92 17.35 -10.75 1.26
CA MET A 92 18.34 -10.36 0.27
C MET A 92 19.30 -9.33 0.87
N ALA A 93 20.60 -9.49 0.64
CA ALA A 93 21.60 -8.48 0.95
C ALA A 93 21.68 -7.38 -0.14
N GLY A 94 22.31 -6.25 0.18
CA GLY A 94 22.53 -5.13 -0.75
C GLY A 94 21.41 -4.08 -0.69
N GLU A 95 21.03 -3.53 -1.85
CA GLU A 95 19.94 -2.53 -2.01
C GLU A 95 18.53 -3.12 -1.81
N SER A 96 18.36 -3.94 -0.77
CA SER A 96 17.08 -4.55 -0.42
C SER A 96 16.23 -3.60 0.43
N LEU A 97 14.93 -3.60 0.18
CA LEU A 97 13.97 -2.81 0.95
C LEU A 97 13.37 -3.65 2.07
N TYR A 98 13.15 -3.00 3.22
CA TYR A 98 12.44 -3.58 4.35
C TYR A 98 10.93 -3.56 4.08
N TYR A 99 10.31 -4.74 4.06
CA TYR A 99 8.87 -4.91 3.86
C TYR A 99 8.11 -5.26 5.14
N GLY A 100 8.80 -5.71 6.19
CA GLY A 100 8.15 -6.11 7.44
C GLY A 100 8.78 -7.36 8.03
N LEU A 101 8.00 -8.06 8.84
CA LEU A 101 8.37 -9.34 9.43
C LEU A 101 7.59 -10.47 8.75
N ASN A 102 8.24 -11.61 8.60
CA ASN A 102 7.61 -12.85 8.20
C ASN A 102 6.62 -13.28 9.30
N ALA A 103 5.35 -13.48 8.94
CA ALA A 103 4.30 -13.78 9.92
C ALA A 103 4.49 -15.12 10.65
N ILE A 104 5.28 -16.05 10.09
CA ILE A 104 5.52 -17.37 10.68
C ILE A 104 6.80 -17.35 11.52
N SER A 105 7.91 -16.85 10.94
CA SER A 105 9.22 -16.89 11.60
C SER A 105 9.57 -15.65 12.41
N ASN A 106 8.83 -14.55 12.24
CA ASN A 106 9.14 -13.21 12.76
C ASN A 106 10.50 -12.64 12.29
N ASN A 107 11.14 -13.27 11.29
CA ASN A 107 12.37 -12.75 10.68
C ASN A 107 12.06 -11.56 9.75
N MET A 108 13.06 -10.71 9.52
CA MET A 108 12.91 -9.57 8.62
C MET A 108 12.72 -10.02 7.17
N ILE A 109 11.79 -9.37 6.47
CA ILE A 109 11.64 -9.46 5.02
C ILE A 109 12.42 -8.30 4.41
N MET A 110 13.58 -8.61 3.84
CA MET A 110 14.45 -7.68 3.14
C MET A 110 14.54 -8.12 1.68
N VAL A 111 13.99 -7.34 0.75
CA VAL A 111 13.85 -7.79 -0.64
C VAL A 111 14.17 -6.66 -1.61
N ASP A 112 14.96 -6.97 -2.63
CA ASP A 112 14.98 -6.18 -3.86
C ASP A 112 14.03 -6.83 -4.88
N ARG A 113 12.85 -6.23 -5.06
CA ARG A 113 11.81 -6.78 -5.95
C ARG A 113 12.28 -6.87 -7.41
N LYS A 114 13.29 -6.10 -7.82
CA LYS A 114 13.84 -6.14 -9.18
C LYS A 114 14.52 -7.47 -9.50
N LYS A 115 15.02 -8.17 -8.47
CA LYS A 115 15.67 -9.47 -8.60
C LYS A 115 14.70 -10.65 -8.50
N LEU A 116 13.42 -10.37 -8.22
CA LEU A 116 12.38 -11.39 -8.17
C LEU A 116 11.76 -11.62 -9.56
N LYS A 117 11.05 -12.74 -9.71
CA LYS A 117 10.31 -13.09 -10.94
C LYS A 117 9.29 -12.01 -11.34
N ASN A 118 8.75 -11.28 -10.38
CA ASN A 118 7.81 -10.19 -10.60
C ASN A 118 8.18 -9.02 -9.67
N PRO A 119 8.49 -7.83 -10.21
CA PRO A 119 8.87 -6.67 -9.41
C PRO A 119 7.69 -5.91 -8.79
N ASN A 120 6.45 -6.28 -9.13
CA ASN A 120 5.25 -5.59 -8.68
C ASN A 120 5.01 -5.81 -7.18
N GLY A 121 4.51 -4.76 -6.53
CA GLY A 121 4.06 -4.77 -5.14
C GLY A 121 2.60 -4.39 -5.02
N LEU A 122 1.90 -4.98 -4.05
CA LEU A 122 0.54 -4.61 -3.72
C LEU A 122 0.45 -4.42 -2.21
N ILE A 123 0.19 -3.18 -1.77
CA ILE A 123 -0.06 -2.87 -0.36
C ILE A 123 -1.56 -2.97 -0.13
N LEU A 124 -1.98 -4.03 0.55
CA LEU A 124 -3.36 -4.22 0.98
C LEU A 124 -3.44 -3.89 2.46
N GLY A 125 -4.17 -2.83 2.77
CA GLY A 125 -4.58 -2.53 4.14
C GLY A 125 -6.04 -2.93 4.31
N THR A 126 -6.35 -3.65 5.39
CA THR A 126 -7.70 -3.63 5.93
C THR A 126 -7.71 -2.49 6.94
N PRO A 127 -8.43 -1.39 6.69
CA PRO A 127 -8.55 -0.33 7.68
C PRO A 127 -9.08 -0.92 8.98
N GLY A 128 -8.57 -0.45 10.12
CA GLY A 128 -9.20 -0.77 11.39
C GLY A 128 -10.54 -0.04 11.42
N CYS A 129 -11.64 -0.72 11.64
CA CYS A 129 -12.98 -0.12 11.53
C CYS A 129 -13.74 -0.19 12.85
N PHE A 130 -14.69 0.72 13.05
CA PHE A 130 -15.59 0.76 14.19
C PHE A 130 -17.01 0.32 13.83
N THR A 131 -17.83 -0.04 14.81
CA THR A 131 -19.27 -0.22 14.58
C THR A 131 -19.97 1.13 14.41
N GLY A 132 -21.09 1.15 13.67
CA GLY A 132 -21.80 2.38 13.28
C GLY A 132 -22.28 3.25 14.45
N ASP A 133 -22.55 2.64 15.60
CA ASP A 133 -22.95 3.29 16.85
C ASP A 133 -21.78 3.99 17.58
N THR A 134 -20.54 3.80 17.12
CA THR A 134 -19.38 4.46 17.74
C THR A 134 -19.44 5.96 17.49
N LEU A 135 -19.32 6.74 18.57
CA LEU A 135 -19.44 8.20 18.57
C LEU A 135 -18.06 8.86 18.47
N LEU A 136 -17.92 9.82 17.57
CA LEU A 136 -16.76 10.69 17.43
C LEU A 136 -16.97 11.97 18.24
N LEU A 137 -15.89 12.52 18.80
CA LEU A 137 -15.91 13.84 19.43
C LEU A 137 -15.45 14.91 18.42
N LEU A 138 -16.36 15.81 18.07
CA LEU A 138 -16.08 16.91 17.16
C LEU A 138 -15.37 18.07 17.89
N SER A 139 -14.70 18.92 17.12
CA SER A 139 -13.92 20.04 17.67
C SER A 139 -14.77 21.13 18.32
N ASP A 140 -16.07 21.18 18.00
CA ASP A 140 -17.04 22.08 18.64
C ASP A 140 -17.63 21.51 19.95
N GLY A 141 -17.18 20.32 20.36
CA GLY A 141 -17.64 19.62 21.55
C GLY A 141 -18.91 18.78 21.35
N THR A 142 -19.49 18.78 20.15
CA THR A 142 -20.61 17.90 19.83
C THR A 142 -20.12 16.49 19.46
N THR A 143 -21.04 15.53 19.40
CA THR A 143 -20.74 14.15 19.05
C THR A 143 -21.59 13.69 17.87
N ILE A 144 -21.03 12.85 17.01
CA ILE A 144 -21.73 12.24 15.87
C ILE A 144 -21.36 10.76 15.76
N SER A 145 -22.31 9.90 15.39
CA SER A 145 -22.03 8.49 15.13
C SER A 145 -21.51 8.26 13.72
N PHE A 146 -20.80 7.15 13.50
CA PHE A 146 -20.38 6.77 12.14
C PHE A 146 -21.57 6.54 11.21
N ASP A 147 -22.67 5.93 11.69
CA ASP A 147 -23.89 5.74 10.91
C ASP A 147 -24.42 7.08 10.35
N GLU A 148 -24.55 8.06 11.23
CA GLU A 148 -25.07 9.39 10.86
C GLU A 148 -24.10 10.15 9.94
N LEU A 149 -22.80 10.00 10.18
CA LEU A 149 -21.77 10.68 9.40
C LEU A 149 -21.74 10.18 7.94
N VAL A 150 -21.88 8.87 7.73
CA VAL A 150 -21.96 8.28 6.38
C VAL A 150 -23.25 8.66 5.66
N GLU A 151 -24.37 8.77 6.38
CA GLU A 151 -25.64 9.22 5.80
C GLU A 151 -25.57 10.67 5.31
N ARG A 152 -24.96 11.55 6.11
CA ARG A 152 -24.83 12.98 5.78
C ARG A 152 -23.84 13.25 4.64
N LYS A 153 -22.81 12.41 4.46
CA LYS A 153 -21.72 12.57 3.46
C LYS A 153 -21.07 13.96 3.51
N THR A 154 -20.90 14.49 4.72
CA THR A 154 -20.29 15.79 4.96
C THR A 154 -18.99 15.60 5.72
N ASP A 155 -18.02 16.43 5.40
CA ASP A 155 -16.80 16.55 6.19
C ASP A 155 -17.13 17.17 7.56
N VAL A 156 -16.37 16.76 8.57
CA VAL A 156 -16.54 17.22 9.95
C VAL A 156 -15.19 17.59 10.55
N MET A 157 -15.19 18.54 11.49
CA MET A 157 -13.97 18.86 12.24
C MET A 157 -13.89 17.96 13.47
N VAL A 158 -12.89 17.09 13.50
CA VAL A 158 -12.63 16.16 14.61
C VAL A 158 -11.48 16.67 15.48
N ASN A 159 -11.40 16.18 16.71
CA ASN A 159 -10.21 16.39 17.54
C ASN A 159 -9.16 15.33 17.21
N SER A 160 -7.99 15.77 16.74
CA SER A 160 -6.78 14.95 16.58
C SER A 160 -5.78 15.25 17.69
N TYR A 161 -4.87 14.32 17.97
CA TYR A 161 -3.79 14.50 18.93
C TYR A 161 -2.46 14.76 18.20
N ASP A 162 -1.89 15.94 18.46
CA ASP A 162 -0.55 16.29 18.02
C ASP A 162 0.48 15.69 18.98
N LEU A 163 1.11 14.59 18.56
CA LEU A 163 2.15 13.90 19.33
C LEU A 163 3.39 14.77 19.61
N ARG A 164 3.66 15.79 18.80
CA ARG A 164 4.84 16.67 18.96
C ARG A 164 4.62 17.67 20.09
N ASN A 165 3.46 18.32 20.08
CA ASN A 165 3.10 19.35 21.06
C ASN A 165 2.27 18.79 22.24
N GLN A 166 1.92 17.51 22.20
CA GLN A 166 1.14 16.79 23.23
C GLN A 166 -0.23 17.43 23.54
N GLN A 167 -0.90 17.94 22.50
CA GLN A 167 -2.19 18.64 22.64
C GLN A 167 -3.20 18.15 21.60
N LEU A 168 -4.49 18.31 21.93
CA LEU A 168 -5.57 18.10 20.97
C LEU A 168 -5.68 19.32 20.05
N VAL A 169 -5.88 19.06 18.76
CA VAL A 169 -5.97 20.04 17.68
C VAL A 169 -7.14 19.67 16.77
N ALA A 170 -7.81 20.68 16.21
CA ALA A 170 -8.87 20.44 15.25
C ALA A 170 -8.27 19.98 13.91
N ALA A 171 -8.80 18.91 13.34
CA ALA A 171 -8.43 18.40 12.02
C ALA A 171 -9.68 18.07 11.21
N ARG A 172 -9.58 18.14 9.89
CA ARG A 172 -10.68 17.81 8.98
C ARG A 172 -10.78 16.29 8.84
N GLY A 173 -11.92 15.74 9.23
CA GLY A 173 -12.35 14.38 8.95
C GLY A 173 -13.23 14.34 7.69
N TYR A 174 -12.92 13.45 6.75
CA TYR A 174 -13.56 13.32 5.45
C TYR A 174 -13.70 11.85 5.02
N ASP A 175 -14.52 11.61 3.98
CA ASP A 175 -14.74 10.29 3.37
C ASP A 175 -15.16 9.19 4.36
N ALA A 176 -16.03 9.53 5.31
CA ALA A 176 -16.65 8.55 6.18
C ALA A 176 -17.41 7.52 5.33
N CYS A 177 -17.10 6.24 5.49
CA CYS A 177 -17.71 5.19 4.67
C CYS A 177 -17.86 3.84 5.40
N ILE A 178 -18.77 3.01 4.90
CA ILE A 178 -18.82 1.59 5.26
C ILE A 178 -17.69 0.88 4.51
N VAL A 179 -16.71 0.38 5.26
CA VAL A 179 -15.53 -0.29 4.67
C VAL A 179 -15.85 -1.73 4.31
N LYS A 180 -16.48 -2.47 5.23
CA LYS A 180 -16.83 -3.88 5.05
C LYS A 180 -17.90 -4.29 6.06
N LYS A 181 -18.29 -5.56 6.01
CA LYS A 181 -19.01 -6.19 7.12
C LYS A 181 -18.07 -7.07 7.93
N ALA A 182 -18.30 -7.17 9.23
CA ALA A 182 -17.50 -7.97 10.14
C ALA A 182 -18.41 -8.78 11.08
N LYS A 183 -18.01 -10.03 11.32
CA LYS A 183 -18.65 -10.92 12.30
C LYS A 183 -17.90 -10.94 13.63
N SER A 184 -16.57 -10.87 13.57
CA SER A 184 -15.70 -10.86 14.74
C SER A 184 -15.23 -9.44 15.05
N LEU A 185 -15.44 -8.99 16.29
CA LEU A 185 -15.09 -7.67 16.79
C LEU A 185 -14.34 -7.79 18.11
N VAL A 186 -13.73 -6.69 18.53
CA VAL A 186 -13.15 -6.49 19.86
C VAL A 186 -13.93 -5.39 20.55
N GLU A 187 -14.45 -5.70 21.74
CA GLU A 187 -15.01 -4.71 22.66
C GLU A 187 -13.94 -4.34 23.69
N VAL A 188 -13.55 -3.08 23.67
CA VAL A 188 -12.67 -2.46 24.67
C VAL A 188 -13.54 -1.68 25.64
N GLU A 189 -13.54 -2.09 26.91
CA GLU A 189 -14.22 -1.38 28.00
C GLU A 189 -13.19 -0.52 28.74
N LEU A 190 -13.48 0.77 28.91
CA LEU A 190 -12.67 1.72 29.64
C LEU A 190 -13.00 1.72 31.14
N GLU A 191 -12.15 2.35 31.94
CA GLU A 191 -12.36 2.56 33.38
C GLU A 191 -13.64 3.34 33.69
N THR A 192 -14.05 4.22 32.78
CA THR A 192 -15.30 5.00 32.84
C THR A 192 -16.55 4.14 32.67
N GLY A 193 -16.40 2.92 32.16
CA GLY A 193 -17.50 2.05 31.75
C GLY A 193 -17.91 2.20 30.28
N ASP A 194 -17.32 3.15 29.55
CA ASP A 194 -17.53 3.31 28.11
C ASP A 194 -17.01 2.09 27.36
N LYS A 195 -17.70 1.74 26.26
CA LYS A 195 -17.40 0.57 25.44
C LYS A 195 -17.19 0.99 23.99
N VAL A 196 -16.09 0.52 23.42
CA VAL A 196 -15.74 0.78 22.03
C VAL A 196 -15.63 -0.56 21.30
N ARG A 197 -16.37 -0.71 20.20
CA ARG A 197 -16.36 -1.93 19.39
C ARG A 197 -15.71 -1.67 18.05
N CYS A 198 -14.68 -2.47 17.74
CA CYS A 198 -13.88 -2.30 16.55
C CYS A 198 -13.37 -3.64 16.01
N THR A 199 -12.76 -3.62 14.83
CA THR A 199 -12.03 -4.79 14.32
C THR A 199 -10.76 -5.04 15.13
N SER A 200 -10.31 -6.29 15.20
CA SER A 200 -9.15 -6.71 16.01
C SER A 200 -7.85 -5.98 15.71
N ASN A 201 -7.70 -5.53 14.47
CA ASN A 201 -6.56 -4.80 13.96
C ASN A 201 -6.69 -3.27 14.06
N HIS A 202 -7.68 -2.72 14.79
CA HIS A 202 -7.78 -1.27 14.98
C HIS A 202 -6.76 -0.78 16.02
N TRP A 203 -6.06 0.33 15.76
CA TRP A 203 -4.94 0.79 16.58
C TRP A 203 -5.38 1.89 17.56
N PHE A 204 -5.07 1.69 18.84
CA PHE A 204 -5.35 2.63 19.93
C PHE A 204 -4.06 3.33 20.35
N LEU A 205 -4.11 4.64 20.59
CA LEU A 205 -2.95 5.40 21.04
C LEU A 205 -2.75 5.19 22.55
N THR A 206 -1.65 4.53 22.92
CA THR A 206 -1.24 4.17 24.28
C THR A 206 -0.08 5.06 24.76
N ARG A 207 -0.01 5.32 26.07
CA ARG A 207 1.11 6.07 26.67
C ARG A 207 2.43 5.30 26.65
N SER A 208 2.40 3.97 26.68
CA SER A 208 3.60 3.14 26.84
C SER A 208 4.24 2.67 25.54
N ALA A 209 3.46 2.49 24.47
CA ALA A 209 3.91 1.85 23.24
C ALA A 209 3.60 2.68 21.97
N GLY A 210 3.11 3.91 22.12
CA GLY A 210 2.63 4.69 20.98
C GLY A 210 1.29 4.14 20.52
N TYR A 211 1.27 3.14 19.63
CA TYR A 211 0.02 2.50 19.22
C TYR A 211 0.02 0.99 19.48
N THR A 212 -1.14 0.48 19.88
CA THR A 212 -1.37 -0.96 20.11
C THR A 212 -2.68 -1.38 19.44
N GLU A 213 -2.66 -2.52 18.74
CA GLU A 213 -3.87 -3.13 18.17
C GLU A 213 -4.89 -3.53 19.25
N ALA A 214 -6.18 -3.42 18.93
CA ALA A 214 -7.28 -3.74 19.82
C ALA A 214 -7.16 -5.16 20.42
N ALA A 215 -6.79 -6.15 19.61
CA ALA A 215 -6.58 -7.53 20.08
C ALA A 215 -5.39 -7.69 21.05
N ASN A 216 -4.44 -6.76 21.00
CA ASN A 216 -3.22 -6.76 21.81
C ASN A 216 -3.33 -5.85 23.04
N LEU A 217 -4.41 -5.09 23.20
CA LEU A 217 -4.68 -4.36 24.43
C LEU A 217 -4.82 -5.32 25.61
N ARG A 218 -4.38 -4.86 26.78
CA ARG A 218 -4.43 -5.59 28.05
C ARG A 218 -5.01 -4.68 29.13
N VAL A 219 -5.65 -5.30 30.13
CA VAL A 219 -6.18 -4.58 31.29
C VAL A 219 -5.06 -3.79 31.98
N GLY A 220 -5.33 -2.54 32.35
CA GLY A 220 -4.38 -1.63 32.97
C GLY A 220 -3.53 -0.82 31.99
N MET A 221 -3.65 -1.04 30.67
CA MET A 221 -2.94 -0.22 29.70
C MET A 221 -3.52 1.19 29.65
N LYS A 222 -2.65 2.20 29.72
CA LYS A 222 -3.03 3.62 29.65
C LYS A 222 -3.14 4.10 28.21
N LEU A 223 -4.29 4.68 27.88
CA LEU A 223 -4.60 5.30 26.60
C LEU A 223 -4.47 6.83 26.70
N ILE A 224 -4.14 7.45 25.57
CA ILE A 224 -4.06 8.92 25.47
C ILE A 224 -5.47 9.48 25.24
N PRO A 225 -5.85 10.60 25.90
CA PRO A 225 -5.02 11.46 26.76
C PRO A 225 -4.86 10.98 28.20
N ASP A 226 -5.91 10.46 28.86
CA ASP A 226 -5.84 9.91 30.23
C ASP A 226 -6.98 8.90 30.49
N HIS A 227 -6.90 7.73 29.86
CA HIS A 227 -7.83 6.61 30.08
C HIS A 227 -7.10 5.30 30.34
N GLU A 228 -7.80 4.30 30.86
CA GLU A 228 -7.26 2.99 31.20
C GLU A 228 -8.16 1.86 30.71
N VAL A 229 -7.57 0.86 30.06
CA VAL A 229 -8.30 -0.31 29.60
C VAL A 229 -8.73 -1.15 30.81
N LYS A 230 -10.04 -1.28 31.02
CA LYS A 230 -10.63 -2.10 32.09
C LYS A 230 -10.88 -3.54 31.65
N ALA A 231 -11.34 -3.74 30.41
CA ALA A 231 -11.52 -5.08 29.84
C ALA A 231 -11.36 -5.07 28.32
N VAL A 232 -10.95 -6.21 27.76
CA VAL A 232 -10.90 -6.46 26.32
C VAL A 232 -11.57 -7.79 26.06
N ARG A 233 -12.61 -7.79 25.22
CA ARG A 233 -13.41 -8.99 24.90
C ARG A 233 -13.45 -9.21 23.39
N MET A 234 -13.13 -10.43 22.96
CA MET A 234 -13.42 -10.86 21.59
C MET A 234 -14.92 -11.17 21.50
N ILE A 235 -15.61 -10.55 20.56
CA ILE A 235 -17.03 -10.75 20.31
C ILE A 235 -17.20 -11.39 18.94
N GLU A 236 -17.98 -12.45 18.87
CA GLU A 236 -18.40 -13.05 17.62
C GLU A 236 -19.93 -12.93 17.50
N LEU A 237 -20.37 -12.17 16.50
CA LEU A 237 -21.77 -11.85 16.28
C LEU A 237 -22.46 -12.97 15.49
N GLU A 238 -23.77 -13.12 15.65
CA GLU A 238 -24.54 -14.10 14.85
C GLU A 238 -24.58 -13.71 13.37
N THR A 239 -24.75 -12.41 13.11
CA THR A 239 -24.81 -11.80 11.78
C THR A 239 -23.68 -10.80 11.57
N GLU A 240 -23.25 -10.63 10.32
CA GLU A 240 -22.23 -9.63 10.00
C GLU A 240 -22.83 -8.22 10.09
N VAL A 241 -22.12 -7.32 10.77
CA VAL A 241 -22.51 -5.90 10.90
C VAL A 241 -21.59 -5.02 10.05
N PRO A 242 -22.10 -3.92 9.48
CA PRO A 242 -21.25 -2.95 8.80
C PRO A 242 -20.25 -2.35 9.80
N VAL A 243 -19.01 -2.16 9.33
CA VAL A 243 -17.97 -1.44 10.06
C VAL A 243 -17.46 -0.29 9.22
N TYR A 244 -17.12 0.79 9.92
CA TYR A 244 -16.98 2.13 9.40
C TYR A 244 -15.59 2.67 9.68
N ASP A 245 -15.14 3.60 8.84
CA ASP A 245 -13.90 4.33 9.03
C ASP A 245 -14.05 5.77 8.49
N ILE A 246 -13.13 6.64 8.87
CA ILE A 246 -13.04 8.04 8.46
C ILE A 246 -11.58 8.43 8.23
N SER A 247 -11.34 9.18 7.17
CA SER A 247 -10.02 9.74 6.89
C SER A 247 -9.85 11.08 7.59
N VAL A 248 -8.67 11.32 8.18
CA VAL A 248 -8.38 12.55 8.93
C VAL A 248 -7.07 13.15 8.42
N GLU A 249 -7.13 14.43 8.02
CA GLU A 249 -5.99 15.18 7.49
C GLU A 249 -4.92 15.44 8.57
N ASP A 250 -3.69 15.67 8.12
CA ASP A 250 -2.48 16.04 8.89
C ASP A 250 -1.98 15.03 9.93
N PHE A 251 -2.79 14.71 10.94
CA PHE A 251 -2.38 13.94 12.13
C PHE A 251 -2.70 12.45 12.04
N GLN A 252 -3.58 12.05 11.11
CA GLN A 252 -3.98 10.64 10.87
C GLN A 252 -4.46 9.91 12.14
N ASN A 253 -5.11 10.64 13.04
CA ASN A 253 -5.72 10.10 14.25
C ASN A 253 -6.90 10.99 14.67
N PHE A 254 -7.84 10.45 15.43
CA PHE A 254 -8.99 11.20 15.92
C PHE A 254 -9.46 10.71 17.28
N GLN A 255 -10.22 11.55 17.96
CA GLN A 255 -10.76 11.30 19.29
C GLN A 255 -12.19 10.78 19.20
N LEU A 256 -12.49 9.72 19.97
CA LEU A 256 -13.84 9.24 20.17
C LEU A 256 -14.54 10.04 21.29
N ALA A 257 -15.87 9.97 21.35
CA ALA A 257 -16.67 10.64 22.38
C ALA A 257 -16.27 10.24 23.81
N CYS A 258 -15.80 9.01 24.00
CA CYS A 258 -15.26 8.53 25.28
C CYS A 258 -13.86 9.07 25.62
N GLY A 259 -13.31 9.99 24.81
CA GLY A 259 -12.10 10.74 25.12
C GLY A 259 -10.80 10.11 24.61
N ILE A 260 -10.80 8.84 24.20
CA ILE A 260 -9.60 8.17 23.70
C ILE A 260 -9.25 8.55 22.26
N VAL A 261 -7.95 8.50 21.94
CA VAL A 261 -7.43 8.75 20.59
C VAL A 261 -7.11 7.44 19.88
N VAL A 262 -7.58 7.34 18.63
CA VAL A 262 -7.46 6.15 17.78
C VAL A 262 -6.89 6.51 16.41
N HIS A 263 -6.32 5.52 15.72
CA HIS A 263 -5.61 5.71 14.45
C HIS A 263 -6.55 5.71 13.23
N ASN A 264 -6.25 6.52 12.21
CA ASN A 264 -6.89 6.46 10.89
C ASN A 264 -6.25 5.36 10.00
N SER A 265 -6.99 4.57 9.23
CA SER A 265 -6.50 3.56 8.26
C SER A 265 -4.97 3.48 7.96
N GLY A 266 -4.31 2.38 8.34
CA GLY A 266 -2.86 2.17 8.19
C GLY A 266 -2.33 1.90 6.76
N LYS A 267 -3.19 1.89 5.74
CA LYS A 267 -2.79 1.65 4.34
C LYS A 267 -1.81 2.72 3.85
N SER A 268 -2.21 3.99 4.00
CA SER A 268 -1.44 5.13 3.52
C SER A 268 -0.14 5.30 4.32
N PHE A 269 -0.15 4.96 5.62
CA PHE A 269 1.07 4.90 6.43
C PHE A 269 2.09 3.89 5.90
N ALA A 270 1.65 2.66 5.59
CA ALA A 270 2.53 1.63 5.05
C ALA A 270 3.11 2.04 3.68
N ALA A 271 2.29 2.66 2.82
CA ALA A 271 2.73 3.19 1.54
C ALA A 271 3.77 4.31 1.68
N LYS A 272 3.52 5.30 2.55
CA LYS A 272 4.46 6.39 2.87
C LYS A 272 5.80 5.85 3.38
N ARG A 273 5.77 4.83 4.24
CA ARG A 273 6.98 4.14 4.72
C ARG A 273 7.75 3.49 3.58
N GLU A 274 7.08 2.75 2.68
CA GLU A 274 7.75 2.12 1.53
C GLU A 274 8.37 3.16 0.60
N ILE A 275 7.64 4.22 0.26
CA ILE A 275 8.11 5.33 -0.59
C ILE A 275 9.37 5.96 0.00
N THR A 276 9.35 6.26 1.31
CA THR A 276 10.48 6.85 2.02
C THR A 276 11.69 5.92 2.00
N ASN A 277 11.48 4.63 2.24
CA ASN A 277 12.56 3.64 2.21
C ASN A 277 13.16 3.52 0.80
N ALA A 278 12.32 3.46 -0.23
CA ALA A 278 12.76 3.43 -1.62
C ALA A 278 13.58 4.67 -1.99
N TYR A 279 13.18 5.85 -1.50
CA TYR A 279 13.90 7.10 -1.75
C TYR A 279 15.32 7.08 -1.18
N PHE A 280 15.51 6.58 0.06
CA PHE A 280 16.81 6.57 0.72
C PHE A 280 17.72 5.41 0.31
N VAL A 281 17.15 4.23 0.01
CA VAL A 281 17.95 3.02 -0.28
C VAL A 281 18.34 2.91 -1.75
N THR A 282 17.53 3.47 -2.66
CA THR A 282 17.74 3.33 -4.11
C THR A 282 18.04 4.68 -4.76
N GLN A 283 18.38 4.68 -6.05
CA GLN A 283 18.41 5.88 -6.91
C GLN A 283 17.22 5.93 -7.89
N ASP A 284 16.18 5.14 -7.61
CA ASP A 284 15.01 5.04 -8.48
C ASP A 284 14.25 6.37 -8.52
N ASP A 285 13.62 6.64 -9.66
CA ASP A 285 12.60 7.68 -9.73
C ASP A 285 11.30 7.18 -9.13
N ILE A 286 10.60 8.03 -8.41
CA ILE A 286 9.38 7.71 -7.68
C ILE A 286 8.26 8.59 -8.19
N ILE A 287 7.19 7.96 -8.66
CA ILE A 287 5.98 8.64 -9.10
C ILE A 287 4.82 8.18 -8.24
N ILE A 288 3.99 9.12 -7.79
CA ILE A 288 2.83 8.85 -6.94
C ILE A 288 1.58 9.43 -7.64
N GLY A 289 0.58 8.59 -7.87
CA GLY A 289 -0.77 9.03 -8.22
C GLY A 289 -1.60 9.19 -6.96
N ASP A 290 -1.95 10.43 -6.61
CA ASP A 290 -2.55 10.81 -5.32
C ASP A 290 -3.96 11.40 -5.51
N PRO A 291 -5.00 10.54 -5.63
CA PRO A 291 -6.38 10.99 -5.82
C PRO A 291 -7.05 11.58 -4.57
N GLU A 292 -6.44 11.40 -3.40
CA GLU A 292 -6.94 11.86 -2.10
C GLU A 292 -6.11 13.01 -1.51
N GLY A 293 -4.96 13.33 -2.10
CA GLY A 293 -4.05 14.37 -1.64
C GLY A 293 -3.40 14.00 -0.30
N GLU A 294 -3.05 12.74 -0.07
CA GLU A 294 -2.46 12.30 1.20
C GLU A 294 -0.92 12.27 1.19
N TYR A 295 -0.30 12.22 0.01
CA TYR A 295 1.14 11.98 -0.15
C TYR A 295 1.93 13.26 -0.45
N TYR A 296 1.27 14.34 -0.89
CA TYR A 296 1.94 15.62 -1.17
C TYR A 296 2.81 16.15 0.00
N PRO A 297 2.43 16.03 1.30
CA PRO A 297 3.27 16.52 2.39
C PRO A 297 4.59 15.75 2.50
N LEU A 298 4.55 14.44 2.27
CA LEU A 298 5.74 13.59 2.25
C LEU A 298 6.66 13.99 1.09
N VAL A 299 6.09 14.24 -0.08
CA VAL A 299 6.84 14.61 -1.28
C VAL A 299 7.55 15.95 -1.08
N HIS A 300 6.86 16.96 -0.53
CA HIS A 300 7.51 18.23 -0.18
C HIS A 300 8.65 18.04 0.83
N ALA A 301 8.45 17.20 1.86
CA ALA A 301 9.48 16.92 2.86
C ALA A 301 10.74 16.25 2.26
N LEU A 302 10.59 15.48 1.18
CA LEU A 302 11.68 14.85 0.45
C LEU A 302 12.29 15.74 -0.66
N GLY A 303 11.92 17.02 -0.74
CA GLY A 303 12.37 17.94 -1.80
C GLY A 303 11.79 17.61 -3.18
N GLY A 304 10.68 16.87 -3.20
CA GLY A 304 9.97 16.47 -4.40
C GLY A 304 9.11 17.55 -5.01
N GLN A 305 8.53 17.21 -6.15
CA GLN A 305 7.60 18.06 -6.86
C GLN A 305 6.19 17.52 -6.73
N VAL A 306 5.25 18.41 -6.42
CA VAL A 306 3.82 18.10 -6.43
C VAL A 306 3.21 18.86 -7.60
N ILE A 307 2.44 18.16 -8.41
CA ILE A 307 1.72 18.69 -9.57
C ILE A 307 0.25 18.62 -9.24
N HIS A 308 -0.37 19.79 -9.04
CA HIS A 308 -1.77 19.87 -8.68
C HIS A 308 -2.60 19.95 -9.96
N ILE A 309 -3.34 18.89 -10.30
CA ILE A 309 -4.21 18.89 -11.47
C ILE A 309 -5.61 19.26 -11.01
N SER A 310 -6.02 20.51 -11.24
CA SER A 310 -7.37 20.98 -10.91
C SER A 310 -7.84 22.09 -11.84
N PRO A 311 -9.16 22.39 -11.90
CA PRO A 311 -9.67 23.49 -12.73
C PRO A 311 -9.15 24.88 -12.35
N THR A 312 -8.70 25.04 -11.11
CA THR A 312 -8.14 26.29 -10.57
C THR A 312 -6.61 26.31 -10.57
N SER A 313 -5.97 25.16 -10.79
CA SER A 313 -4.52 25.06 -10.84
C SER A 313 -3.95 25.73 -12.10
N LYS A 314 -2.68 26.12 -12.00
CA LYS A 314 -1.88 26.59 -13.12
C LYS A 314 -1.00 25.50 -13.71
N ASP A 315 -0.98 24.32 -13.10
CA ASP A 315 -0.22 23.18 -13.59
C ASP A 315 -1.05 22.43 -14.63
N PHE A 316 -0.49 22.29 -15.82
CA PHE A 316 -1.14 21.64 -16.95
C PHE A 316 -0.29 20.48 -17.46
N ILE A 317 -0.98 19.39 -17.80
CA ILE A 317 -0.41 18.23 -18.48
C ILE A 317 -1.23 18.01 -19.74
N ASN A 318 -0.56 18.11 -20.87
CA ASN A 318 -1.13 17.90 -22.18
C ASN A 318 -1.24 16.40 -22.47
N PRO A 319 -2.45 15.86 -22.70
CA PRO A 319 -2.63 14.47 -23.10
C PRO A 319 -2.05 14.17 -24.47
N MET A 320 -1.77 15.18 -25.30
CA MET A 320 -1.20 15.04 -26.63
C MET A 320 0.35 15.08 -26.63
N ASP A 321 1.00 15.10 -25.47
CA ASP A 321 2.48 15.05 -25.43
C ASP A 321 2.99 13.70 -25.94
N ILE A 322 3.80 13.71 -26.99
CA ILE A 322 4.44 12.51 -27.54
C ILE A 322 5.93 12.47 -27.20
N ASN A 323 6.40 11.31 -26.76
CA ASN A 323 7.81 11.02 -26.54
C ASN A 323 8.37 10.19 -27.69
N MET A 324 9.39 10.67 -28.40
CA MET A 324 9.93 9.95 -29.55
C MET A 324 10.64 8.64 -29.16
N ASP A 325 10.95 8.44 -27.87
CA ASP A 325 11.64 7.26 -27.37
C ASP A 325 10.71 6.08 -27.01
N TYR A 326 9.38 6.20 -27.22
CA TYR A 326 8.33 5.28 -26.72
C TYR A 326 8.57 3.77 -26.99
N SER A 327 9.36 3.38 -28.00
CA SER A 327 9.54 1.98 -28.38
C SER A 327 10.85 1.74 -29.14
N ASP A 328 11.40 0.53 -28.99
CA ASP A 328 12.42 -0.01 -29.91
C ASP A 328 11.81 -0.31 -31.30
N ASP A 329 10.47 -0.37 -31.39
CA ASP A 329 9.69 -0.49 -32.64
C ASP A 329 9.33 0.90 -33.20
N ASP A 330 9.51 1.10 -34.50
CA ASP A 330 9.57 2.39 -35.22
C ASP A 330 8.29 3.28 -35.25
N ASN A 331 7.32 3.18 -34.32
CA ASN A 331 6.09 4.01 -34.37
C ASN A 331 5.57 4.58 -33.03
N PRO A 332 6.17 5.67 -32.52
CA PRO A 332 5.68 6.41 -31.34
C PRO A 332 4.24 6.92 -31.49
N LEU A 333 3.85 7.27 -32.73
CA LEU A 333 2.51 7.80 -32.99
C LEU A 333 1.44 6.73 -32.80
N GLY A 334 1.72 5.46 -33.14
CA GLY A 334 0.79 4.35 -32.92
C GLY A 334 0.44 4.14 -31.45
N VAL A 335 1.45 4.12 -30.57
CA VAL A 335 1.25 4.03 -29.12
C VAL A 335 0.42 5.21 -28.61
N LYS A 336 0.71 6.42 -29.13
CA LYS A 336 -0.04 7.61 -28.76
C LYS A 336 -1.49 7.57 -29.27
N SER A 337 -1.73 7.01 -30.45
CA SER A 337 -3.08 6.77 -30.98
C SER A 337 -3.90 5.88 -30.08
N ASP A 338 -3.34 4.77 -29.60
CA ASP A 338 -4.02 3.87 -28.67
C ASP A 338 -4.40 4.56 -27.35
N PHE A 339 -3.53 5.43 -26.85
CA PHE A 339 -3.81 6.25 -25.67
C PHE A 339 -4.96 7.24 -25.93
N ILE A 340 -4.92 7.99 -27.03
CA ILE A 340 -5.98 8.96 -27.37
C ILE A 340 -7.31 8.27 -27.63
N LEU A 341 -7.30 7.09 -28.25
CA LEU A 341 -8.50 6.25 -28.41
C LEU A 341 -9.10 5.90 -27.05
N SER A 342 -8.27 5.42 -26.11
CA SER A 342 -8.69 5.09 -24.75
C SER A 342 -9.25 6.31 -24.00
N LEU A 343 -8.65 7.49 -24.22
CA LEU A 343 -9.12 8.76 -23.66
C LEU A 343 -10.50 9.14 -24.22
N CYS A 344 -10.68 9.06 -25.54
CA CYS A 344 -11.96 9.34 -26.20
C CYS A 344 -13.06 8.34 -25.79
N GLU A 345 -12.73 7.05 -25.62
CA GLU A 345 -13.65 6.02 -25.10
C GLU A 345 -14.17 6.42 -23.71
N LEU A 346 -13.27 6.89 -22.83
CA LEU A 346 -13.62 7.29 -21.47
C LEU A 346 -14.46 8.57 -21.44
N ILE A 347 -14.20 9.51 -22.36
CA ILE A 347 -14.96 10.76 -22.54
C ILE A 347 -16.38 10.49 -23.03
N MET A 348 -16.53 9.62 -24.02
CA MET A 348 -17.83 9.34 -24.64
C MET A 348 -18.77 8.54 -23.73
N GLY A 349 -18.22 7.77 -22.78
CA GLY A 349 -19.00 7.10 -21.73
C GLY A 349 -20.07 6.12 -22.26
N SER A 350 -19.95 5.70 -23.52
CA SER A 350 -20.91 4.81 -24.18
C SER A 350 -20.79 3.39 -23.62
N ARG A 351 -21.94 2.78 -23.28
CA ARG A 351 -21.99 1.36 -22.86
C ARG A 351 -21.42 0.39 -23.90
N ASN A 352 -21.38 0.80 -25.16
CA ASN A 352 -20.89 0.01 -26.29
C ASN A 352 -19.46 0.40 -26.74
N GLY A 353 -18.79 1.31 -26.03
CA GLY A 353 -17.47 1.82 -26.42
C GLY A 353 -17.50 2.71 -27.67
N ILE A 354 -16.32 3.00 -28.22
CA ILE A 354 -16.15 3.67 -29.52
C ILE A 354 -16.35 2.65 -30.65
N GLU A 355 -17.14 3.02 -31.64
CA GLU A 355 -17.43 2.19 -32.81
C GLU A 355 -16.21 2.12 -33.76
N ALA A 356 -16.08 1.05 -34.56
CA ALA A 356 -14.93 0.87 -35.45
C ALA A 356 -14.72 2.05 -36.43
N GLU A 357 -15.82 2.67 -36.87
CA GLU A 357 -15.81 3.85 -37.72
C GLU A 357 -15.24 5.08 -37.00
N GLU A 358 -15.57 5.26 -35.72
CA GLU A 358 -15.06 6.34 -34.87
C GLU A 358 -13.55 6.14 -34.57
N LYS A 359 -13.10 4.89 -34.36
CA LYS A 359 -11.66 4.58 -34.23
C LYS A 359 -10.89 4.96 -35.48
N SER A 360 -11.41 4.60 -36.65
CA SER A 360 -10.81 4.94 -37.95
C SER A 360 -10.69 6.46 -38.17
N VAL A 361 -11.69 7.23 -37.75
CA VAL A 361 -11.65 8.69 -37.81
C VAL A 361 -10.54 9.27 -36.91
N ILE A 362 -10.42 8.80 -35.67
CA ILE A 362 -9.38 9.27 -34.74
C ILE A 362 -7.98 8.93 -35.28
N ASP A 363 -7.77 7.68 -35.69
CA ASP A 363 -6.49 7.20 -36.23
C ASP A 363 -6.05 7.99 -37.48
N ARG A 364 -7.00 8.40 -38.32
CA ARG A 364 -6.72 9.28 -39.48
C ARG A 364 -6.41 10.73 -39.10
N CYS A 365 -7.08 11.28 -38.08
CA CYS A 365 -6.91 12.68 -37.68
C CYS A 365 -5.59 12.92 -36.94
N LEU A 366 -5.10 11.94 -36.17
CA LEU A 366 -3.88 12.11 -35.37
C LEU A 366 -2.64 12.44 -36.20
N PRO A 367 -2.27 11.72 -37.27
CA PRO A 367 -1.14 12.09 -38.12
C PRO A 367 -1.21 13.52 -38.67
N ILE A 368 -2.42 13.98 -39.02
CA ILE A 368 -2.66 15.34 -39.53
C ILE A 368 -2.35 16.38 -38.44
N VAL A 369 -2.82 16.13 -37.23
CA VAL A 369 -2.64 17.04 -36.08
C VAL A 369 -1.16 17.11 -35.65
N TYR A 370 -0.45 15.99 -35.64
CA TYR A 370 0.97 15.94 -35.30
C TYR A 370 1.91 16.35 -36.44
N GLN A 371 1.41 16.53 -37.68
CA GLN A 371 2.24 16.87 -38.83
C GLN A 371 3.11 18.11 -38.57
N LYS A 372 2.51 19.17 -38.04
CA LYS A 372 3.21 20.42 -37.71
C LYS A 372 4.35 20.20 -36.70
N TYR A 373 4.15 19.30 -35.74
CA TYR A 373 5.17 18.94 -34.76
C TYR A 373 6.30 18.11 -35.39
N PHE A 374 5.98 17.12 -36.22
CA PHE A 374 7.01 16.30 -36.87
C PHE A 374 7.85 17.07 -37.90
N GLU A 375 7.28 18.08 -38.55
CA GLU A 375 8.02 18.99 -39.43
C GLU A 375 9.00 19.88 -38.66
N ASN A 376 8.64 20.31 -37.45
CA ASN A 376 9.51 21.10 -36.57
C ASN A 376 9.25 20.77 -35.09
N PRO A 377 10.00 19.83 -34.48
CA PRO A 377 9.72 19.27 -33.16
C PRO A 377 10.20 20.21 -32.04
N VAL A 378 9.49 21.32 -31.87
CA VAL A 378 9.65 22.25 -30.75
C VAL A 378 8.43 22.18 -29.83
N PRO A 379 8.56 22.39 -28.50
CA PRO A 379 7.44 22.30 -27.56
C PRO A 379 6.23 23.15 -27.95
N GLU A 380 6.45 24.30 -28.58
CA GLU A 380 5.40 25.23 -29.04
C GLU A 380 4.54 24.65 -30.18
N ASN A 381 5.08 23.68 -30.92
CA ASN A 381 4.38 22.99 -32.01
C ASN A 381 3.68 21.71 -31.53
N MET A 382 3.86 21.30 -30.27
CA MET A 382 3.16 20.14 -29.72
C MET A 382 1.65 20.41 -29.75
N PRO A 383 0.84 19.53 -30.36
CA PRO A 383 -0.59 19.75 -30.46
C PRO A 383 -1.26 19.63 -29.09
N ILE A 384 -2.45 20.21 -28.96
CA ILE A 384 -3.35 20.07 -27.81
C ILE A 384 -4.67 19.42 -28.24
N LEU A 385 -5.54 19.09 -27.28
CA LEU A 385 -6.86 18.51 -27.59
C LEU A 385 -7.72 19.43 -28.49
N GLY A 386 -7.50 20.74 -28.43
CA GLY A 386 -8.12 21.72 -29.31
C GLY A 386 -7.79 21.50 -30.78
N ASP A 387 -6.54 21.21 -31.12
CA ASP A 387 -6.13 20.94 -32.51
C ASP A 387 -6.81 19.67 -33.04
N LEU A 388 -6.93 18.63 -32.20
CA LEU A 388 -7.67 17.42 -32.53
C LEU A 388 -9.16 17.71 -32.72
N TYR A 389 -9.77 18.53 -31.86
CA TYR A 389 -11.17 18.94 -31.98
C TYR A 389 -11.43 19.69 -33.29
N GLU A 390 -10.56 20.64 -33.66
CA GLU A 390 -10.68 21.38 -34.92
C GLU A 390 -10.54 20.45 -36.14
N CYS A 391 -9.55 19.54 -36.10
CA CYS A 391 -9.37 18.54 -37.16
C CYS A 391 -10.59 17.63 -37.31
N LEU A 392 -11.22 17.21 -36.21
CA LEU A 392 -12.45 16.41 -36.22
C LEU A 392 -13.65 17.20 -36.73
N ARG A 393 -13.79 18.48 -36.35
CA ARG A 393 -14.86 19.36 -36.84
C ARG A 393 -14.77 19.61 -38.34
N ALA A 394 -13.57 19.59 -38.92
CA ALA A 394 -13.36 19.73 -40.36
C ALA A 394 -13.78 18.49 -41.18
N GLN A 395 -13.93 17.33 -40.54
CA GLN A 395 -14.39 16.11 -41.21
C GLN A 395 -15.90 16.15 -41.50
N LYS A 396 -16.32 15.59 -42.64
CA LYS A 396 -17.73 15.61 -43.06
C LYS A 396 -18.56 14.47 -42.47
N GLU A 397 -17.91 13.40 -42.01
CA GLU A 397 -18.59 12.23 -41.46
C GLU A 397 -19.30 12.53 -40.14
N THR A 398 -20.47 11.94 -39.94
CA THR A 398 -21.28 12.08 -38.72
C THR A 398 -20.55 11.58 -37.46
N GLN A 399 -19.72 10.56 -37.62
CA GLN A 399 -18.91 9.91 -36.59
C GLN A 399 -17.88 10.91 -36.04
N ALA A 400 -17.20 11.65 -36.92
CA ALA A 400 -16.25 12.68 -36.52
C ALA A 400 -16.93 13.82 -35.74
N GLN A 401 -18.13 14.23 -36.18
CA GLN A 401 -18.91 15.27 -35.50
C GLN A 401 -19.39 14.83 -34.12
N ARG A 402 -19.70 13.53 -33.94
CA ARG A 402 -20.06 12.95 -32.64
C ARG A 402 -18.89 13.01 -31.65
N ILE A 403 -17.70 12.60 -32.08
CA ILE A 403 -16.48 12.66 -31.26
C ILE A 403 -16.14 14.12 -30.91
N ALA A 404 -16.18 15.02 -31.89
CA ALA A 404 -15.94 16.45 -31.67
C ALA A 404 -16.91 17.04 -30.64
N THR A 405 -18.20 16.72 -30.74
CA THR A 405 -19.21 17.19 -29.78
C THR A 405 -18.95 16.67 -28.36
N ALA A 406 -18.47 15.43 -28.22
CA ALA A 406 -18.08 14.87 -26.92
C ALA A 406 -16.83 15.55 -26.34
N LEU A 407 -15.86 15.92 -27.19
CA LEU A 407 -14.65 16.64 -26.79
C LEU A 407 -14.89 18.12 -26.46
N GLU A 408 -15.97 18.72 -26.94
CA GLU A 408 -16.24 20.16 -26.84
C GLU A 408 -16.18 20.70 -25.41
N ILE A 409 -16.73 19.96 -24.43
CA ILE A 409 -16.71 20.37 -23.01
C ILE A 409 -15.29 20.39 -22.41
N TYR A 410 -14.38 19.57 -22.94
CA TYR A 410 -12.98 19.46 -22.52
C TYR A 410 -12.05 20.41 -23.29
N VAL A 411 -12.53 21.04 -24.37
CA VAL A 411 -11.74 21.95 -25.20
C VAL A 411 -12.18 23.40 -24.98
N ASN A 412 -13.46 23.67 -25.20
CA ASN A 412 -14.06 25.01 -25.13
C ASN A 412 -14.97 25.22 -23.90
N GLY A 413 -15.31 24.13 -23.22
CA GLY A 413 -16.24 24.16 -22.09
C GLY A 413 -15.59 24.32 -20.71
N SER A 414 -16.34 23.93 -19.69
CA SER A 414 -15.98 24.06 -18.28
C SER A 414 -14.89 23.09 -17.80
N LEU A 415 -14.53 22.07 -18.60
CA LEU A 415 -13.61 21.00 -18.22
C LEU A 415 -12.27 21.06 -18.98
N ARG A 416 -11.85 22.25 -19.42
CA ARG A 416 -10.67 22.48 -20.27
C ARG A 416 -9.30 22.25 -19.63
N VAL A 417 -9.25 21.63 -18.45
CA VAL A 417 -8.02 21.39 -17.66
C VAL A 417 -6.92 20.70 -18.47
N PHE A 418 -7.30 19.86 -19.44
CA PHE A 418 -6.38 19.08 -20.26
C PHE A 418 -6.14 19.67 -21.67
N ASN A 419 -6.69 20.86 -21.97
CA ASN A 419 -6.53 21.51 -23.27
C ASN A 419 -5.51 22.66 -23.21
N HIS A 420 -4.32 22.35 -22.71
CA HIS A 420 -3.23 23.30 -22.52
C HIS A 420 -1.90 22.59 -22.82
N GLN A 421 -0.89 23.37 -23.19
CA GLN A 421 0.48 22.85 -23.28
C GLN A 421 1.00 22.48 -21.88
N THR A 422 1.79 21.42 -21.81
CA THR A 422 2.44 21.02 -20.55
C THR A 422 3.40 22.11 -20.10
N ASN A 423 3.24 22.58 -18.87
CA ASN A 423 4.09 23.61 -18.28
C ASN A 423 4.79 23.17 -16.99
N VAL A 424 4.62 21.90 -16.61
CA VAL A 424 5.27 21.31 -15.45
C VAL A 424 6.56 20.61 -15.88
N ALA A 425 7.67 20.94 -15.21
CA ALA A 425 8.90 20.19 -15.38
C ALA A 425 8.72 18.81 -14.75
N LEU A 426 8.87 17.73 -15.50
CA LEU A 426 8.78 16.36 -14.98
C LEU A 426 10.16 15.76 -14.79
N ASN A 427 11.13 16.51 -14.25
CA ASN A 427 12.52 16.05 -14.11
C ASN A 427 12.91 15.66 -12.68
N ASN A 428 12.13 16.09 -11.66
CA ASN A 428 12.41 15.76 -10.27
C ASN A 428 12.40 14.23 -10.05
N ARG A 429 13.22 13.75 -9.12
CA ARG A 429 13.36 12.33 -8.79
C ARG A 429 12.07 11.78 -8.15
N ILE A 430 11.40 12.58 -7.33
CA ILE A 430 10.11 12.21 -6.73
C ILE A 430 9.03 13.21 -7.14
N VAL A 431 7.99 12.69 -7.79
CA VAL A 431 6.89 13.46 -8.36
C VAL A 431 5.55 12.91 -7.85
N CYS A 432 4.69 13.79 -7.36
CA CYS A 432 3.34 13.47 -6.91
C CYS A 432 2.32 14.17 -7.80
N PHE A 433 1.41 13.41 -8.40
CA PHE A 433 0.27 13.95 -9.14
C PHE A 433 -0.93 13.98 -8.21
N ASP A 434 -1.22 15.17 -7.68
CA ASP A 434 -2.39 15.42 -6.85
C ASP A 434 -3.59 15.71 -7.76
N ILE A 435 -4.59 14.83 -7.71
CA ILE A 435 -5.84 14.95 -8.47
C ILE A 435 -7.06 15.05 -7.55
N LYS A 436 -6.87 15.43 -6.28
CA LYS A 436 -7.92 15.50 -5.26
C LYS A 436 -9.09 16.39 -5.67
N GLU A 437 -8.78 17.57 -6.21
CA GLU A 437 -9.75 18.61 -6.59
C GLU A 437 -10.46 18.35 -7.92
N LEU A 438 -10.10 17.29 -8.67
CA LEU A 438 -10.83 16.91 -9.86
C LEU A 438 -12.22 16.36 -9.50
N GLY A 439 -13.23 16.74 -10.27
CA GLY A 439 -14.55 16.10 -10.20
C GLY A 439 -14.48 14.60 -10.54
N LYS A 440 -15.45 13.81 -10.08
CA LYS A 440 -15.46 12.34 -10.23
C LYS A 440 -15.22 11.83 -11.66
N GLN A 441 -15.76 12.51 -12.67
CA GLN A 441 -15.54 12.18 -14.08
C GLN A 441 -14.12 12.51 -14.53
N LEU A 442 -13.61 13.69 -14.16
CA LEU A 442 -12.25 14.13 -14.46
C LEU A 442 -11.17 13.32 -13.75
N LYS A 443 -11.43 12.82 -12.53
CA LYS A 443 -10.46 11.96 -11.82
C LYS A 443 -10.04 10.76 -12.66
N LYS A 444 -10.99 10.11 -13.36
CA LYS A 444 -10.67 8.97 -14.23
C LYS A 444 -9.76 9.37 -15.41
N LEU A 445 -10.06 10.50 -16.05
CA LEU A 445 -9.24 11.04 -17.14
C LEU A 445 -7.85 11.46 -16.64
N GLY A 446 -7.80 12.16 -15.51
CA GLY A 446 -6.56 12.55 -14.85
C GLY A 446 -5.69 11.34 -14.51
N MET A 447 -6.27 10.26 -13.97
CA MET A 447 -5.53 9.03 -13.71
C MET A 447 -4.95 8.40 -14.99
N LEU A 448 -5.71 8.40 -16.09
CA LEU A 448 -5.23 7.88 -17.38
C LEU A 448 -4.07 8.72 -17.92
N ILE A 449 -4.18 10.05 -17.86
CA ILE A 449 -3.13 10.99 -18.28
C ILE A 449 -1.87 10.85 -17.42
N VAL A 450 -2.03 10.70 -16.10
CA VAL A 450 -0.90 10.45 -15.19
C VAL A 450 -0.21 9.13 -15.54
N GLN A 451 -0.95 8.08 -15.91
CA GLN A 451 -0.36 6.80 -16.34
C GLN A 451 0.46 6.94 -17.63
N ASP A 452 0.00 7.73 -18.59
CA ASP A 452 0.77 8.04 -19.81
C ASP A 452 2.07 8.79 -19.47
N GLN A 453 2.01 9.77 -18.55
CA GLN A 453 3.22 10.46 -18.07
C GLN A 453 4.19 9.55 -17.32
N VAL A 454 3.67 8.59 -16.55
CA VAL A 454 4.50 7.56 -15.92
C VAL A 454 5.19 6.71 -16.98
N TRP A 455 4.46 6.28 -18.02
CA TRP A 455 5.03 5.49 -19.11
C TRP A 455 6.11 6.26 -19.87
N ASN A 456 5.91 7.56 -20.10
CA ASN A 456 6.93 8.45 -20.64
C ASN A 456 8.21 8.43 -19.80
N ARG A 457 8.08 8.57 -18.48
CA ARG A 457 9.24 8.53 -17.58
C ARG A 457 9.90 7.15 -17.58
N VAL A 458 9.14 6.07 -17.58
CA VAL A 458 9.67 4.69 -17.64
C VAL A 458 10.52 4.49 -18.88
N THR A 459 10.07 5.02 -20.02
CA THR A 459 10.76 4.92 -21.30
C THR A 459 12.09 5.69 -21.28
N ILE A 460 12.09 6.94 -20.84
CA ILE A 460 13.31 7.77 -20.69
C ILE A 460 14.30 7.11 -19.71
N ASN A 461 13.78 6.57 -18.61
CA ASN A 461 14.62 5.93 -17.61
C ASN A 461 15.20 4.60 -18.11
N ARG A 462 14.48 3.88 -18.98
CA ARG A 462 14.99 2.66 -19.62
C ARG A 462 16.25 2.95 -20.44
N SER A 463 16.27 4.00 -21.25
CA SER A 463 17.47 4.38 -22.01
C SER A 463 18.64 4.73 -21.08
N SER A 464 18.35 5.36 -19.94
CA SER A 464 19.32 5.72 -18.91
C SER A 464 19.64 4.61 -17.89
N HIS A 465 19.14 3.38 -18.09
CA HIS A 465 19.34 2.23 -17.19
C HIS A 465 18.91 2.51 -15.73
N LYS A 466 17.92 3.39 -15.56
CA LYS A 466 17.35 3.80 -14.28
C LYS A 466 15.98 3.15 -14.10
N SER A 467 15.62 2.79 -12.87
CA SER A 467 14.29 2.23 -12.58
C SER A 467 13.30 3.31 -12.16
N THR A 468 12.03 3.11 -12.50
CA THR A 468 10.91 3.95 -12.05
C THR A 468 9.98 3.14 -11.17
N ARG A 469 9.62 3.68 -10.01
CA ARG A 469 8.63 3.13 -9.09
C ARG A 469 7.36 3.96 -9.17
N TYR A 470 6.25 3.30 -9.51
CA TYR A 470 4.96 3.96 -9.58
C TYR A 470 4.04 3.46 -8.45
N TYR A 471 3.63 4.38 -7.58
CA TYR A 471 2.68 4.14 -6.50
C TYR A 471 1.32 4.68 -6.93
N ILE A 472 0.31 3.81 -6.99
CA ILE A 472 -1.06 4.16 -7.34
C ILE A 472 -1.92 3.96 -6.09
N ASP A 473 -2.37 5.04 -5.47
CA ASP A 473 -3.38 4.91 -4.44
C ASP A 473 -4.77 4.70 -5.06
N GLU A 474 -5.64 4.00 -4.34
CA GLU A 474 -7.02 3.76 -4.74
C GLU A 474 -7.15 3.17 -6.17
N PHE A 475 -6.24 2.25 -6.55
CA PHE A 475 -6.16 1.66 -7.91
C PHE A 475 -7.51 1.14 -8.46
N HIS A 476 -8.42 0.68 -7.61
CA HIS A 476 -9.74 0.22 -8.02
C HIS A 476 -10.60 1.32 -8.66
N ARG A 477 -10.33 2.60 -8.38
CA ARG A 477 -10.99 3.76 -9.02
C ARG A 477 -10.61 3.89 -10.50
N ALA A 478 -9.44 3.40 -10.91
CA ALA A 478 -9.01 3.30 -12.30
C ALA A 478 -9.78 2.23 -13.10
N ARG A 479 -10.30 1.19 -12.42
CA ARG A 479 -10.74 -0.07 -13.06
C ARG A 479 -12.20 -0.14 -13.51
N ARG A 480 -13.00 0.92 -13.37
CA ARG A 480 -14.42 0.90 -13.79
C ARG A 480 -14.66 1.03 -15.30
N SER A 481 -13.65 0.85 -16.15
CA SER A 481 -13.72 1.07 -17.60
C SER A 481 -13.41 -0.15 -18.45
N VAL A 482 -13.14 -1.32 -17.87
CA VAL A 482 -12.94 -2.55 -18.64
C VAL A 482 -13.70 -3.69 -17.95
N ALA A 483 -14.95 -3.88 -18.37
CA ALA A 483 -15.74 -5.08 -18.15
C ALA A 483 -16.44 -5.44 -19.46
#